data_AF-A0A8B9EX96-F1
#
_entry.id   AF-A0A8B9EX96-F1
#
_cell.length_a   1.000
_cell.length_b   1.000
_cell.length_c   1.000
_cell.angle_alpha   90.00
_cell.angle_beta   90.00
_cell.angle_gamma   90.00
#
_symmetry.space_group_name_H-M   'P 1'
#
loop_
_entity.id
_entity.type
_entity.pdbx_description
1 polymer ?
#
loop_
_entity_poly.entity_id
_entity_poly.type
_entity_poly.pdbx_seq_one_letter_code
_entity_poly.pdbx_strand_id
1 'polypeptide(L)'
;TPQKASAGPSTRLVVRERRRNSLSGMAGGGGGWAPRRPLCLAEVEAGSENERLGVARDSMLRNPLILKAELGKPQRNCYTLPGFDFSYGLYIERTDGGVPEAIGHWNTIKPRTGLTQNMPRDFITMNRGALKAGYTTAREFNLYYKAKDIRRKDDEYSRFKRSPPKVPADMTYGIPAR
;
A
#
# COMPACT_ATOMS: atom_id res chain seq x y z
N THR A 1 -36.14 -18.54 29.90
CA THR A 1 -36.08 -17.22 29.23
C THR A 1 -34.70 -17.04 28.61
N PRO A 2 -34.53 -17.24 27.29
CA PRO A 2 -33.22 -17.17 26.65
C PRO A 2 -32.86 -15.74 26.25
N GLN A 3 -31.65 -15.30 26.61
CA GLN A 3 -31.06 -14.03 26.18
C GLN A 3 -30.61 -14.14 24.71
N LYS A 4 -30.97 -13.12 23.94
CA LYS A 4 -30.83 -13.01 22.49
C LYS A 4 -29.39 -12.57 22.16
N ALA A 5 -28.63 -13.42 21.48
CA ALA A 5 -27.34 -13.05 20.91
C ALA A 5 -27.56 -12.12 19.71
N SER A 6 -27.07 -10.89 19.78
CA SER A 6 -27.06 -9.95 18.65
C SER A 6 -25.83 -10.19 17.78
N ALA A 7 -26.05 -10.78 16.60
CA ALA A 7 -25.04 -10.87 15.55
C ALA A 7 -24.74 -9.48 14.97
N GLY A 8 -23.49 -9.05 15.04
CA GLY A 8 -23.02 -7.83 14.36
C GLY A 8 -22.98 -8.04 12.84
N PRO A 9 -23.25 -7.01 12.02
CA PRO A 9 -23.29 -7.15 10.58
C PRO A 9 -21.87 -7.30 10.01
N SER A 10 -21.61 -8.48 9.44
CA SER A 10 -20.48 -8.78 8.57
C SER A 10 -20.47 -7.81 7.39
N THR A 11 -19.46 -6.94 7.31
CA THR A 11 -19.27 -5.99 6.21
C THR A 11 -18.86 -6.75 4.96
N ARG A 12 -19.85 -7.17 4.17
CA ARG A 12 -19.67 -7.72 2.83
C ARG A 12 -19.27 -6.55 1.92
N LEU A 13 -18.09 -6.61 1.30
CA LEU A 13 -17.70 -5.70 0.23
C LEU A 13 -18.71 -5.84 -0.92
N VAL A 14 -19.62 -4.88 -1.02
CA VAL A 14 -20.58 -4.80 -2.13
C VAL A 14 -19.86 -4.09 -3.27
N VAL A 15 -19.34 -4.87 -4.23
CA VAL A 15 -19.01 -4.36 -5.56
C VAL A 15 -20.33 -3.92 -6.19
N ARG A 16 -20.61 -2.63 -6.12
CA ARG A 16 -21.86 -2.05 -6.62
C ARG A 16 -21.68 -1.72 -8.10
N GLU A 17 -21.89 -2.73 -8.94
CA GLU A 17 -21.96 -2.58 -10.39
C GLU A 17 -23.18 -1.70 -10.74
N ARG A 18 -22.95 -0.42 -11.04
CA ARG A 18 -23.99 0.46 -11.59
C ARG A 18 -24.04 0.27 -13.10
N ARG A 19 -25.01 -0.51 -13.58
CA ARG A 19 -25.52 -0.44 -14.95
C ARG A 19 -25.96 1.00 -15.22
N ARG A 20 -25.24 1.72 -16.08
CA ARG A 20 -25.76 2.96 -16.70
C ARG A 20 -26.51 2.58 -17.97
N ASN A 21 -27.75 3.05 -18.06
CA ASN A 21 -28.67 2.80 -19.15
C ASN A 21 -28.12 3.31 -20.49
N SER A 22 -28.48 2.54 -21.51
CA SER A 22 -28.24 2.74 -22.93
C SER A 22 -28.58 4.13 -23.43
N LEU A 23 -27.64 4.71 -24.18
CA LEU A 23 -27.96 5.61 -25.29
C LEU A 23 -27.41 4.99 -26.56
N SER A 24 -28.33 4.49 -27.38
CA SER A 24 -28.13 4.15 -28.78
C SER A 24 -27.71 5.39 -29.56
N GLY A 25 -26.68 5.30 -30.39
CA GLY A 25 -26.40 6.36 -31.35
C GLY A 25 -25.03 6.30 -32.02
N MET A 26 -25.03 5.81 -33.26
CA MET A 26 -24.05 6.04 -34.33
C MET A 26 -22.77 5.21 -34.31
N ALA A 27 -22.83 4.14 -35.11
CA ALA A 27 -21.66 3.58 -35.77
C ALA A 27 -21.07 4.66 -36.71
N GLY A 28 -19.81 5.01 -36.50
CA GLY A 28 -19.04 5.91 -37.35
C GLY A 28 -17.60 5.41 -37.38
N GLY A 29 -17.13 5.01 -38.57
CA GLY A 29 -15.82 4.43 -38.79
C GLY A 29 -14.68 5.38 -38.38
N GLY A 30 -13.78 4.87 -37.55
CA GLY A 30 -12.52 5.50 -37.20
C GLY A 30 -11.63 4.46 -36.53
N GLY A 31 -10.72 3.88 -37.31
CA GLY A 31 -9.75 2.91 -36.81
C GLY A 31 -8.83 3.54 -35.76
N GLY A 32 -9.04 3.16 -34.50
CA GLY A 32 -8.31 3.63 -33.33
C GLY A 32 -9.22 3.46 -32.11
N TRP A 33 -8.69 3.55 -30.90
CA TRP A 33 -9.47 3.59 -29.64
C TRP A 33 -9.91 2.26 -29.01
N ALA A 34 -9.58 1.10 -29.57
CA ALA A 34 -9.61 -0.15 -28.80
C ALA A 34 -8.19 -0.46 -28.28
N PRO A 35 -7.97 -0.61 -26.95
CA PRO A 35 -6.68 -1.08 -26.44
C PRO A 35 -6.37 -2.43 -27.06
N ARG A 36 -5.21 -2.53 -27.70
CA ARG A 36 -4.82 -3.72 -28.46
C ARG A 36 -4.64 -4.87 -27.48
N ARG A 37 -5.52 -5.88 -27.61
CA ARG A 37 -5.50 -7.08 -26.79
C ARG A 37 -4.27 -7.93 -27.12
N PRO A 38 -3.81 -8.77 -26.19
CA PRO A 38 -2.77 -9.75 -26.48
C PRO A 38 -3.17 -10.61 -27.68
N LEU A 39 -2.23 -10.82 -28.59
CA LEU A 39 -2.42 -11.61 -29.81
C LEU A 39 -2.69 -13.08 -29.43
N CYS A 40 -3.62 -13.73 -30.13
CA CYS A 40 -3.85 -15.18 -30.01
C CYS A 40 -3.44 -15.90 -31.30
N LEU A 41 -3.21 -17.22 -31.25
CA LEU A 41 -2.74 -17.96 -32.42
C LEU A 41 -3.67 -17.83 -33.64
N ALA A 42 -4.99 -17.76 -33.38
CA ALA A 42 -6.00 -17.65 -34.43
C ALA A 42 -5.96 -16.30 -35.16
N GLU A 43 -5.36 -15.27 -34.56
CA GLU A 43 -5.20 -13.93 -35.15
C GLU A 43 -3.86 -13.76 -35.89
N VAL A 44 -2.97 -14.76 -35.86
CA VAL A 44 -1.70 -14.73 -36.58
C VAL A 44 -1.96 -15.07 -38.04
N GLU A 45 -1.98 -14.04 -38.89
CA GLU A 45 -2.06 -14.22 -40.34
C GLU A 45 -0.75 -14.80 -40.89
N ALA A 46 -0.83 -15.66 -41.90
CA ALA A 46 0.33 -16.16 -42.64
C ALA A 46 1.02 -14.98 -43.35
N GLY A 47 2.35 -14.86 -43.21
CA GLY A 47 3.12 -13.70 -43.65
C GLY A 47 3.14 -12.52 -42.69
N SER A 48 2.46 -12.60 -41.55
CA SER A 48 2.58 -11.57 -40.51
C SER A 48 3.97 -11.60 -39.86
N GLU A 49 4.43 -10.48 -39.28
CA GLU A 49 5.76 -10.40 -38.66
C GLU A 49 5.92 -11.44 -37.54
N ASN A 50 4.81 -11.84 -36.91
CA ASN A 50 4.72 -12.80 -35.82
C ASN A 50 4.45 -14.26 -36.26
N GLU A 51 4.49 -14.54 -37.57
CA GLU A 51 4.50 -15.92 -38.07
C GLU A 51 5.71 -16.69 -37.50
N ARG A 52 5.46 -17.91 -37.04
CA ARG A 52 6.45 -18.78 -36.42
C ARG A 52 6.50 -20.11 -37.14
N LEU A 53 7.71 -20.56 -37.43
CA LEU A 53 7.94 -21.89 -37.96
C LEU A 53 7.90 -22.92 -36.82
N GLY A 54 7.24 -24.06 -37.05
CA GLY A 54 7.11 -25.16 -36.09
C GLY A 54 5.89 -25.05 -35.16
N VAL A 55 5.97 -25.69 -33.98
CA VAL A 55 4.85 -25.73 -33.02
C VAL A 55 4.74 -24.41 -32.27
N ALA A 56 3.78 -23.57 -32.68
CA ALA A 56 3.46 -22.32 -31.99
C ALA A 56 2.48 -22.56 -30.83
N ARG A 57 2.68 -21.84 -29.72
CA ARG A 57 1.79 -21.86 -28.54
C ARG A 57 1.29 -20.46 -28.23
N ASP A 58 0.08 -20.34 -27.69
CA ASP A 58 -0.49 -19.04 -27.30
C ASP A 58 0.38 -18.27 -26.30
N SER A 59 1.06 -18.98 -25.40
CA SER A 59 1.96 -18.37 -24.41
C SER A 59 3.12 -17.60 -25.06
N MET A 60 3.53 -17.97 -26.28
CA MET A 60 4.58 -17.26 -27.02
C MET A 60 4.11 -15.89 -27.51
N LEU A 61 2.80 -15.70 -27.69
CA LEU A 61 2.20 -14.44 -28.15
C LEU A 61 1.80 -13.50 -27.00
N ARG A 62 1.79 -14.03 -25.77
CA ARG A 62 1.57 -13.26 -24.53
C ARG A 62 2.87 -12.80 -23.86
N ASN A 63 4.04 -13.18 -24.39
CA ASN A 63 5.32 -12.75 -23.84
C ASN A 63 5.87 -11.57 -24.66
N PRO A 64 6.02 -10.37 -24.07
CA PRO A 64 6.49 -9.18 -24.79
C PRO A 64 7.93 -9.30 -25.29
N LEU A 65 8.75 -10.19 -24.73
CA LEU A 65 10.13 -10.42 -25.16
C LEU A 65 10.24 -11.28 -26.41
N ILE A 66 9.22 -12.09 -26.69
CA ILE A 66 9.21 -13.04 -27.82
C ILE A 66 8.39 -12.49 -28.99
N LEU A 67 7.44 -11.57 -28.73
CA LEU A 67 6.61 -10.95 -29.75
C LEU A 67 7.39 -9.88 -30.52
N LYS A 68 7.34 -9.94 -31.86
CA LYS A 68 7.98 -8.94 -32.72
C LYS A 68 7.12 -7.69 -32.80
N ALA A 69 7.78 -6.53 -32.80
CA ALA A 69 7.12 -5.25 -32.98
C ALA A 69 6.59 -5.12 -34.41
N GLU A 70 5.29 -4.83 -34.54
CA GLU A 70 4.64 -4.57 -35.82
C GLU A 70 5.02 -3.16 -36.30
N LEU A 71 5.45 -3.01 -37.55
CA LEU A 71 5.85 -1.70 -38.08
C LEU A 71 4.67 -0.72 -38.14
N GLY A 72 4.92 0.55 -37.79
CA GLY A 72 3.92 1.61 -37.83
C GLY A 72 2.85 1.55 -36.73
N LYS A 73 2.95 0.60 -35.79
CA LYS A 73 2.01 0.46 -34.68
C LYS A 73 2.76 0.45 -33.34
N PRO A 74 2.16 0.99 -32.26
CA PRO A 74 2.72 0.83 -30.93
C PRO A 74 2.87 -0.66 -30.57
N GLN A 75 3.92 -0.98 -29.81
CA GLN A 75 4.16 -2.34 -29.35
C GLN A 75 2.92 -2.87 -28.62
N ARG A 76 2.50 -4.10 -28.95
CA ARG A 76 1.34 -4.70 -28.31
C ARG A 76 1.61 -4.92 -26.83
N ASN A 77 0.70 -4.43 -26.00
CA ASN A 77 0.69 -4.75 -24.59
C ASN A 77 0.20 -6.20 -24.42
N CYS A 78 1.11 -7.11 -24.07
CA CYS A 78 0.82 -8.53 -23.97
C CYS A 78 0.08 -8.92 -22.67
N TYR A 79 -0.34 -7.93 -21.88
CA TYR A 79 -1.12 -8.12 -20.67
C TYR A 79 -2.62 -7.93 -20.95
N THR A 80 -3.44 -8.66 -20.20
CA THR A 80 -4.88 -8.43 -20.17
C THR A 80 -5.15 -7.14 -19.42
N LEU A 81 -5.31 -6.05 -20.18
CA LEU A 81 -5.68 -4.77 -19.64
C LEU A 81 -7.15 -4.77 -19.18
N PRO A 82 -7.47 -4.06 -18.08
CA PRO A 82 -8.84 -3.69 -17.76
C PRO A 82 -9.58 -3.11 -18.99
N GLY A 83 -10.89 -3.36 -19.06
CA GLY A 83 -11.73 -2.91 -20.18
C GLY A 83 -11.71 -1.39 -20.39
N PHE A 84 -12.33 -0.93 -21.48
CA PHE A 84 -12.34 0.49 -21.85
C PHE A 84 -12.93 1.41 -20.76
N ASP A 85 -13.84 0.88 -19.93
CA ASP A 85 -14.46 1.63 -18.83
C ASP A 85 -13.51 1.88 -17.64
N PHE A 86 -12.30 1.32 -17.66
CA PHE A 86 -11.30 1.53 -16.62
C PHE A 86 -10.46 2.79 -16.90
N SER A 87 -10.49 3.73 -15.96
CA SER A 87 -9.63 4.90 -15.97
C SER A 87 -8.31 4.59 -15.26
N TYR A 88 -7.20 4.66 -15.98
CA TYR A 88 -5.87 4.52 -15.39
C TYR A 88 -5.48 5.79 -14.61
N GLY A 89 -4.67 5.62 -13.57
CA GLY A 89 -4.21 6.71 -12.70
C GLY A 89 -4.80 6.63 -11.30
N LEU A 90 -4.31 7.50 -10.41
CA LEU A 90 -4.83 7.60 -9.05
C LEU A 90 -6.10 8.46 -9.07
N TYR A 91 -7.27 7.83 -8.91
CA TYR A 91 -8.49 8.56 -8.63
C TYR A 91 -8.54 8.91 -7.14
N ILE A 92 -8.42 10.20 -6.83
CA ILE A 92 -8.60 10.70 -5.47
C ILE A 92 -10.09 11.00 -5.30
N GLU A 93 -10.80 10.09 -4.63
CA GLU A 93 -12.18 10.33 -4.22
C GLU A 93 -12.21 11.54 -3.29
N ARG A 94 -12.96 12.57 -3.70
CA ARG A 94 -13.30 13.68 -2.82
C ARG A 94 -14.40 13.22 -1.87
N THR A 95 -14.02 12.55 -0.80
CA THR A 95 -14.91 12.28 0.32
C THR A 95 -15.13 13.53 1.16
N ASP A 96 -14.16 14.44 1.14
CA ASP A 96 -14.24 15.71 1.83
C ASP A 96 -15.27 16.59 1.12
N GLY A 97 -16.25 17.11 1.85
CA GLY A 97 -17.27 18.08 1.43
C GLY A 97 -16.70 19.45 1.03
N GLY A 98 -15.41 19.50 0.70
CA GLY A 98 -14.70 20.63 0.16
C GLY A 98 -14.45 21.74 1.18
N VAL A 99 -14.31 22.94 0.65
CA VAL A 99 -14.09 24.17 1.42
C VAL A 99 -15.13 24.42 2.52
N PRO A 100 -16.46 24.22 2.30
CA PRO A 100 -17.42 24.52 3.35
C PRO A 100 -17.32 23.56 4.54
N GLU A 101 -16.98 22.28 4.32
CA GLU A 101 -16.75 21.34 5.42
C GLU A 101 -15.47 21.70 6.19
N ALA A 102 -14.39 22.10 5.49
CA ALA A 102 -13.13 22.49 6.13
C ALA A 102 -13.25 23.76 7.00
N ILE A 103 -14.04 24.75 6.57
CA ILE A 103 -14.24 26.01 7.33
C ILE A 103 -15.31 25.84 8.42
N GLY A 104 -16.36 25.06 8.14
CA GLY A 104 -17.53 24.94 9.01
C GLY A 104 -17.39 23.95 10.17
N HIS A 105 -16.33 23.13 10.20
CA HIS A 105 -16.13 22.11 11.23
C HIS A 105 -14.86 22.36 12.06
N TRP A 106 -15.03 22.64 13.35
CA TRP A 106 -13.94 22.53 14.32
C TRP A 106 -13.65 21.05 14.59
N ASN A 107 -12.85 20.43 13.74
CA ASN A 107 -12.28 19.12 14.04
C ASN A 107 -11.33 19.26 15.23
N THR A 108 -11.85 19.04 16.44
CA THR A 108 -11.01 18.82 17.62
C THR A 108 -10.28 17.52 17.38
N ILE A 109 -9.04 17.61 16.91
CA ILE A 109 -8.16 16.45 16.72
C ILE A 109 -8.14 15.73 18.06
N LYS A 110 -8.86 14.61 18.17
CA LYS A 110 -8.70 13.73 19.31
C LYS A 110 -7.26 13.25 19.21
N PRO A 111 -6.39 13.55 20.19
CA PRO A 111 -5.04 13.02 20.17
C PRO A 111 -5.18 11.53 19.96
N ARG A 112 -4.49 10.99 18.96
CA ARG A 112 -4.51 9.57 18.65
C ARG A 112 -4.02 8.85 19.89
N THR A 113 -4.95 8.37 20.71
CA THR A 113 -4.64 7.66 21.95
C THR A 113 -3.99 6.35 21.55
N GLY A 114 -2.67 6.31 21.67
CA GLY A 114 -1.86 5.11 21.51
C GLY A 114 -1.77 4.59 20.08
N LEU A 115 -0.96 5.23 19.24
CA LEU A 115 0.00 4.40 18.51
C LEU A 115 0.87 3.77 19.59
N THR A 116 0.54 2.55 20.01
CA THR A 116 1.46 1.73 20.75
C THR A 116 2.64 1.52 19.80
N GLN A 117 3.62 2.41 19.86
CA GLN A 117 4.91 2.16 19.25
C GLN A 117 5.31 0.80 19.78
N ASN A 118 5.47 -0.16 18.88
CA ASN A 118 5.87 -1.50 19.24
C ASN A 118 7.31 -1.40 19.70
N MET A 119 7.45 -1.06 20.98
CA MET A 119 8.72 -0.79 21.60
C MET A 119 9.63 -1.99 21.36
N PRO A 120 10.76 -1.80 20.65
CA PRO A 120 11.55 -2.92 20.18
C PRO A 120 12.09 -3.69 21.38
N ARG A 121 12.15 -5.02 21.26
CA ARG A 121 12.66 -5.87 22.33
C ARG A 121 14.17 -5.69 22.48
N ASP A 122 14.65 -5.64 23.71
CA ASP A 122 16.09 -5.54 23.99
C ASP A 122 16.71 -6.94 24.10
N PHE A 123 17.19 -7.44 22.97
CA PHE A 123 17.83 -8.75 22.90
C PHE A 123 19.13 -8.82 23.71
N ILE A 124 19.83 -7.70 23.94
CA ILE A 124 21.13 -7.72 24.61
C ILE A 124 20.94 -7.97 26.10
N THR A 125 20.06 -7.21 26.76
CA THR A 125 19.78 -7.40 28.19
C THR A 125 19.10 -8.74 28.46
N MET A 126 18.19 -9.14 27.59
CA MET A 126 17.48 -10.42 27.68
C MET A 126 18.44 -11.61 27.54
N ASN A 127 19.35 -11.60 26.56
CA ASN A 127 20.31 -12.69 26.35
C ASN A 127 21.32 -12.77 27.50
N ARG A 128 21.81 -11.63 28.00
CA ARG A 128 22.67 -11.58 29.18
C ARG A 128 21.99 -12.18 30.42
N GLY A 129 20.72 -11.88 30.63
CA GLY A 129 19.94 -12.44 31.73
C GLY A 129 19.68 -13.95 31.57
N ALA A 130 19.45 -14.42 30.35
CA ALA A 130 19.26 -15.83 30.06
C ALA A 130 20.53 -16.64 30.35
N LEU A 131 21.69 -16.13 29.91
CA LEU A 131 22.99 -16.74 30.22
C LEU A 131 23.27 -16.73 31.72
N LYS A 132 22.95 -15.63 32.43
CA LYS A 132 23.10 -15.56 33.89
C LYS A 132 22.19 -16.55 34.62
N ALA A 133 21.06 -16.92 34.04
CA ALA A 133 20.15 -17.92 34.56
C ALA A 133 20.52 -19.36 34.15
N GLY A 134 21.60 -19.55 33.39
CA GLY A 134 22.10 -20.87 33.00
C GLY A 134 21.44 -21.48 31.76
N TYR A 135 20.67 -20.71 30.99
CA TYR A 135 20.10 -21.19 29.74
C TYR A 135 21.17 -21.24 28.65
N THR A 136 21.27 -22.38 27.97
CA THR A 136 22.31 -22.64 26.95
C THR A 136 21.70 -23.06 25.61
N THR A 137 20.47 -23.57 25.62
CA THR A 137 19.81 -24.10 24.41
C THR A 137 18.83 -23.08 23.80
N ALA A 138 18.74 -23.01 22.47
CA ALA A 138 17.84 -22.09 21.78
C ALA A 138 16.35 -22.22 22.20
N ARG A 139 15.89 -23.44 22.52
CA ARG A 139 14.54 -23.69 23.03
C ARG A 139 14.31 -23.03 24.39
N GLU A 140 15.32 -23.06 25.26
CA GLU A 140 15.27 -22.46 26.58
C GLU A 140 15.28 -20.93 26.49
N PHE A 141 16.08 -20.36 25.59
CA PHE A 141 16.03 -18.94 25.26
C PHE A 141 14.63 -18.52 24.80
N ASN A 142 13.97 -19.31 23.95
CA ASN A 142 12.59 -19.03 23.53
C ASN A 142 11.59 -19.07 24.70
N LEU A 143 11.78 -19.94 25.69
CA LEU A 143 10.98 -19.95 26.92
C LEU A 143 11.28 -18.71 27.77
N TYR A 144 12.55 -18.35 27.90
CA TYR A 144 13.00 -17.16 28.61
C TYR A 144 12.41 -15.88 28.01
N TYR A 145 12.36 -15.76 26.68
CA TYR A 145 11.77 -14.62 25.98
C TYR A 145 10.27 -14.47 26.26
N LYS A 146 9.54 -15.58 26.41
CA LYS A 146 8.12 -15.54 26.77
C LYS A 146 7.90 -15.13 28.23
N ALA A 147 8.78 -15.59 29.12
CA ALA A 147 8.67 -15.32 30.55
C ALA A 147 9.17 -13.91 30.94
N LYS A 148 10.20 -13.39 30.26
CA LYS A 148 10.84 -12.11 30.57
C LYS A 148 10.93 -11.23 29.34
N ASP A 149 9.84 -10.50 29.05
CA ASP A 149 9.80 -9.51 27.98
C ASP A 149 10.39 -8.17 28.44
N ILE A 150 11.64 -7.91 28.03
CA ILE A 150 12.31 -6.63 28.26
C ILE A 150 12.25 -5.82 26.97
N ARG A 151 11.50 -4.72 26.98
CA ARG A 151 11.37 -3.80 25.86
C ARG A 151 12.24 -2.58 26.08
N ARG A 152 12.94 -2.14 25.02
CA ARG A 152 13.82 -0.98 25.05
C ARG A 152 12.98 0.27 25.21
N LYS A 153 13.04 0.97 26.34
CA LYS A 153 12.37 2.27 26.48
C LYS A 153 12.81 3.20 25.35
N ASP A 154 11.87 3.90 24.75
CA ASP A 154 12.20 4.97 23.81
C ASP A 154 13.00 6.03 24.57
N ASP A 155 14.31 6.06 24.38
CA ASP A 155 15.21 7.08 24.92
C ASP A 155 15.01 8.44 24.20
N GLU A 156 13.80 8.69 23.69
CA GLU A 156 13.40 10.00 23.17
C GLU A 156 13.43 11.09 24.26
N TYR A 157 13.58 10.68 25.52
CA TYR A 157 13.72 11.56 26.68
C TYR A 157 15.14 12.04 27.02
N SER A 158 16.20 11.67 26.29
CA SER A 158 17.54 12.24 26.58
C SER A 158 17.82 13.61 25.93
N ARG A 159 16.86 14.20 25.20
CA ARG A 159 17.01 15.56 24.67
C ARG A 159 16.47 16.66 25.60
N PHE A 160 15.59 16.30 26.54
CA PHE A 160 14.91 17.25 27.44
C PHE A 160 15.14 17.01 28.94
N LYS A 161 15.96 16.03 29.33
CA LYS A 161 16.37 15.82 30.74
C LYS A 161 17.61 16.60 31.17
N ARG A 162 18.09 17.51 30.34
CA ARG A 162 18.84 18.66 30.86
C ARG A 162 17.80 19.60 31.44
N SER A 163 17.72 19.68 32.77
CA SER A 163 17.26 20.92 33.41
C SER A 163 17.87 22.11 32.64
N PRO A 164 17.16 23.24 32.48
CA PRO A 164 17.82 24.45 31.99
C PRO A 164 19.16 24.59 32.72
N PRO A 165 20.28 24.85 32.01
CA PRO A 165 21.54 25.10 32.70
C PRO A 165 21.27 26.15 33.78
N LYS A 166 21.87 26.02 34.97
CA LYS A 166 21.67 26.99 36.05
C LYS A 166 22.23 28.32 35.57
N VAL A 167 21.36 29.19 35.05
CA VAL A 167 21.72 30.51 34.55
C VAL A 167 21.49 31.51 35.69
N PRO A 168 22.45 32.42 36.00
CA PRO A 168 22.23 33.48 36.97
C PRO A 168 21.08 34.39 36.53
N ALA A 169 20.38 35.00 37.50
CA ALA A 169 19.20 35.83 37.24
C ALA A 169 19.47 37.05 36.32
N ASP A 170 20.74 37.44 36.17
CA ASP A 170 21.19 38.61 35.41
C ASP A 170 21.63 38.27 33.97
N MET A 171 21.34 37.07 33.46
CA MET A 171 21.71 36.70 32.09
C MET A 171 20.60 37.05 31.10
N THR A 172 20.92 37.96 30.17
CA THR A 172 20.03 38.30 29.04
C THR A 172 20.15 37.24 27.94
N TYR A 173 19.03 36.63 27.58
CA TYR A 173 18.95 35.71 26.45
C TYR A 173 18.71 36.46 25.15
N GLY A 174 19.36 36.03 24.07
CA GLY A 174 19.19 36.61 22.74
C GLY A 174 20.52 36.99 22.10
N ILE A 175 20.47 37.35 20.81
CA ILE A 175 21.63 37.85 20.07
C ILE A 175 21.65 39.37 20.25
N PRO A 176 22.72 39.99 20.76
CA PRO A 176 22.79 41.44 20.90
C PRO A 176 22.71 42.09 19.51
N ALA A 177 21.98 43.21 19.42
CA ALA A 177 21.95 44.00 18.22
C ALA A 177 23.35 44.54 17.92
N ARG A 178 23.77 44.49 16.65
CA ARG A 178 25.04 45.05 16.18
C ARG A 178 24.97 46.56 16.04
#